data_AF-A0AAE3QLZ5-F1
#
_entry.id   AF-A0AAE3QLZ5-F1
#
_cell.length_a   1.000
_cell.length_b   1.000
_cell.length_c   1.000
_cell.angle_alpha   90.00
_cell.angle_beta   90.00
_cell.angle_gamma   90.00
#
_symmetry.space_group_name_H-M   'P 1'
#
loop_
_entity.id
_entity.type
_entity.pdbx_description
1 polymer ?
#
loop_
_entity_poly.entity_id
_entity_poly.type
_entity_poly.pdbx_seq_one_letter_code
_entity_poly.pdbx_strand_id
1 'polypeptide(L)'
;MTLFSNSKIGRLRLAGLLEGISLLLLIGIAVPAKHIYGNPALVRAIGPVHGMLFLWFVLNTLSVGVEQQWKFSSITWKVLIACLIPFGTFYIDYTILRKIEATSDK
;
A
#
# COMPACT_ATOMS: atom_id res chain seq x y z
N MET A 1 -12.64 11.20 -6.71
CA MET A 1 -12.67 10.70 -5.33
C MET A 1 -13.47 9.41 -5.31
N THR A 2 -12.92 8.33 -5.89
CA THR A 2 -13.56 7.01 -5.96
C THR A 2 -12.58 6.00 -5.37
N LEU A 3 -12.37 6.09 -4.05
CA LEU A 3 -11.55 5.11 -3.30
C LEU A 3 -12.35 3.84 -2.97
N PHE A 4 -13.67 3.89 -3.15
CA PHE A 4 -14.63 2.87 -2.71
C PHE A 4 -15.45 2.32 -3.88
N SER A 5 -14.78 1.91 -4.97
CA SER A 5 -15.44 1.08 -5.98
C SER A 5 -15.44 -0.38 -5.51
N ASN A 6 -16.54 -1.12 -5.72
CA ASN A 6 -16.62 -2.56 -5.44
C ASN A 6 -15.71 -3.43 -6.36
N SER A 7 -14.85 -2.79 -7.15
CA SER A 7 -13.90 -3.43 -8.04
C SER A 7 -12.65 -3.92 -7.28
N LYS A 8 -11.99 -4.95 -7.81
CA LYS A 8 -10.73 -5.48 -7.25
C LYS A 8 -9.61 -4.41 -7.24
N ILE A 9 -9.62 -3.51 -8.22
CA ILE A 9 -8.70 -2.37 -8.26
C ILE A 9 -9.02 -1.38 -7.13
N GLY A 10 -10.29 -1.05 -6.89
CA GLY A 10 -10.69 -0.20 -5.75
C GLY A 10 -10.22 -0.76 -4.41
N ARG A 11 -10.35 -2.08 -4.20
CA ARG A 11 -9.81 -2.76 -3.00
C ARG A 11 -8.29 -2.66 -2.90
N LEU A 12 -7.57 -2.80 -4.01
CA LEU A 12 -6.11 -2.64 -4.05
C LEU A 12 -5.68 -1.20 -3.71
N ARG A 13 -6.41 -0.20 -4.19
CA ARG A 13 -6.18 1.22 -3.87
C ARG A 13 -6.40 1.49 -2.38
N LEU A 14 -7.48 0.96 -1.81
CA LEU A 14 -7.75 1.06 -0.37
C LEU A 14 -6.65 0.37 0.46
N ALA A 15 -6.25 -0.85 0.06
CA ALA A 15 -5.17 -1.58 0.74
C ALA A 15 -3.85 -0.80 0.69
N GLY A 16 -3.48 -0.22 -0.45
CA GLY A 16 -2.26 0.58 -0.60
C GLY A 16 -2.29 1.88 0.20
N LEU A 17 -3.46 2.50 0.36
CA LEU A 17 -3.65 3.68 1.19
C LEU A 17 -3.52 3.33 2.68
N LEU A 18 -4.16 2.25 3.14
CA LEU A 18 -4.05 1.77 4.52
C LEU A 18 -2.61 1.38 4.86
N GLU A 19 -1.96 0.64 3.96
CA GLU A 19 -0.55 0.27 4.09
C GLU A 19 0.33 1.52 4.18
N GLY A 20 0.17 2.48 3.26
CA GLY A 20 0.99 3.70 3.24
C GLY A 20 0.81 4.56 4.50
N ILE A 21 -0.43 4.68 5.00
CA ILE A 21 -0.71 5.37 6.27
C ILE A 21 -0.08 4.61 7.43
N SER A 22 -0.19 3.28 7.47
CA SER A 22 0.40 2.46 8.53
C SER A 22 1.94 2.55 8.55
N LEU A 23 2.58 2.63 7.38
CA LEU A 23 4.02 2.85 7.26
C LEU A 23 4.40 4.23 7.78
N LEU A 24 3.66 5.28 7.39
CA LEU A 24 3.89 6.65 7.87
C LEU A 24 3.72 6.77 9.38
N LEU A 25 2.72 6.10 9.97
CA LEU A 25 2.55 6.03 11.42
C LEU A 25 3.71 5.28 12.09
N LEU A 26 4.16 4.17 11.51
CA LEU A 26 5.25 3.37 12.06
C LEU A 26 6.56 4.17 12.05
N ILE A 27 6.95 4.76 10.92
CA ILE A 27 8.23 5.48 10.81
C ILE A 27 8.16 6.90 11.37
N GLY A 28 7.01 7.56 11.29
CA GLY A 28 6.84 8.97 11.68
C GLY A 28 6.48 9.15 13.14
N ILE A 29 5.85 8.15 13.77
CA ILE A 29 5.45 8.22 15.19
C ILE A 29 6.12 7.12 16.00
N ALA A 30 5.96 5.86 15.61
CA ALA A 30 6.40 4.74 16.46
C ALA A 30 7.93 4.68 16.61
N VAL A 31 8.67 4.84 15.52
CA VAL A 31 10.15 4.81 15.54
C VAL A 31 10.74 6.02 16.30
N PRO A 32 10.31 7.27 16.08
CA PRO A 32 10.74 8.41 16.90
C PRO A 32 10.35 8.25 18.36
N ALA A 33 9.14 7.78 18.65
CA ALA A 33 8.70 7.57 20.03
C ALA A 33 9.59 6.56 20.77
N LYS A 34 10.00 5.48 20.08
CA LYS A 34 10.94 4.49 20.64
C LYS A 34 12.30 5.09 20.99
N HIS A 35 12.85 5.96 20.14
CA HIS A 35 14.20 6.51 20.34
C HIS A 35 14.21 7.72 21.29
N ILE A 36 13.17 8.55 21.27
CA ILE A 36 13.06 9.77 22.10
C ILE A 36 12.59 9.43 23.51
N TYR A 37 11.54 8.62 23.65
CA TYR A 37 10.94 8.29 24.95
C TYR A 37 11.42 6.94 25.51
N GLY A 38 12.29 6.22 24.79
CA GLY A 38 12.81 4.91 25.19
C GLY A 38 11.77 3.80 25.27
N ASN A 39 10.51 4.05 24.87
CA ASN A 39 9.41 3.12 25.03
C ASN A 39 9.07 2.40 23.71
N PRO A 40 9.31 1.08 23.59
CA PRO A 40 9.03 0.34 22.36
C PRO A 40 7.55 -0.07 22.20
N ALA A 41 6.64 0.30 23.10
CA ALA A 41 5.24 -0.13 23.08
C ALA A 41 4.52 0.19 21.75
N LEU A 42 4.71 1.41 21.22
CA LEU A 42 4.08 1.81 19.94
C LEU A 42 4.59 0.97 18.77
N VAL A 43 5.89 0.68 18.70
CA VAL A 43 6.46 -0.15 17.63
C VAL A 43 5.95 -1.59 17.73
N ARG A 44 5.82 -2.12 18.95
CA ARG A 44 5.28 -3.47 19.19
C ARG A 44 3.79 -3.59 18.85
N ALA A 45 3.03 -2.50 18.98
CA ALA A 45 1.61 -2.48 18.60
C ALA A 45 1.41 -2.25 17.10
N ILE A 46 2.07 -1.23 16.53
CA ILE A 46 1.87 -0.79 15.14
C ILE A 46 2.63 -1.70 14.16
N GLY A 47 3.78 -2.24 14.55
CA GLY A 47 4.61 -3.09 13.69
C GLY A 47 3.87 -4.31 13.13
N PRO A 48 3.23 -5.15 13.97
CA PRO A 48 2.44 -6.30 13.50
C PRO A 48 1.24 -5.90 12.64
N VAL A 49 0.56 -4.80 12.99
CA VAL A 49 -0.57 -4.27 12.20
C VAL A 49 -0.10 -3.86 10.80
N HIS A 50 0.99 -3.11 10.72
CA HIS A 50 1.61 -2.73 9.45
C HIS A 50 2.06 -3.97 8.66
N GLY A 51 2.73 -4.94 9.31
CA GLY A 51 3.16 -6.17 8.65
C GLY A 51 2.00 -6.98 8.06
N MET A 52 0.86 -7.05 8.75
CA MET A 52 -0.36 -7.67 8.24
C MET A 52 -0.93 -6.92 7.03
N LEU A 53 -0.99 -5.58 7.09
CA LEU A 53 -1.43 -4.74 5.98
C LEU A 53 -0.50 -4.87 4.76
N PHE A 54 0.81 -4.94 4.99
CA PHE A 54 1.81 -5.15 3.95
C PHE A 54 1.60 -6.49 3.23
N LEU A 55 1.47 -7.61 3.97
CA LEU A 55 1.17 -8.91 3.37
C LEU A 55 -0.14 -8.87 2.57
N TRP A 56 -1.18 -8.27 3.14
CA TRP A 56 -2.47 -8.15 2.47
C TRP A 56 -2.36 -7.34 1.16
N PHE A 57 -1.63 -6.24 1.17
CA PHE A 57 -1.37 -5.42 -0.02
C PHE A 57 -0.59 -6.19 -1.10
N VAL A 58 0.47 -6.92 -0.72
CA VAL A 58 1.27 -7.72 -1.65
C VAL A 58 0.41 -8.79 -2.34
N LEU A 59 -0.39 -9.53 -1.56
CA LEU A 59 -1.27 -10.57 -2.10
C LEU A 59 -2.32 -10.00 -3.05
N ASN A 60 -2.96 -8.87 -2.70
CA ASN A 60 -3.90 -8.19 -3.58
C ASN A 60 -3.22 -7.69 -4.86
N THR A 61 -2.02 -7.12 -4.75
CA THR A 61 -1.25 -6.62 -5.90
C THR A 61 -0.93 -7.75 -6.88
N LEU A 62 -0.48 -8.89 -6.37
CA LEU A 62 -0.20 -10.07 -7.21
C LEU A 62 -1.47 -10.63 -7.83
N SER A 63 -2.57 -10.75 -7.06
CA SER A 63 -3.85 -11.24 -7.56
C SER A 63 -4.40 -10.37 -8.70
N VAL A 64 -4.43 -9.05 -8.51
CA VAL A 64 -4.86 -8.10 -9.55
C VAL A 64 -3.88 -8.10 -10.72
N GLY A 65 -2.58 -8.18 -10.46
CA GLY A 65 -1.55 -8.22 -11.50
C GLY A 65 -1.68 -9.43 -12.42
N VAL A 66 -2.03 -10.60 -11.88
CA VAL A 66 -2.30 -11.80 -12.70
C VAL A 66 -3.59 -11.66 -13.50
N GLU A 67 -4.65 -11.18 -12.88
CA GLU A 67 -5.96 -11.02 -13.53
C GLU A 67 -5.95 -9.98 -14.66
N GLN A 68 -5.24 -8.87 -14.44
CA GLN A 68 -5.07 -7.79 -15.42
C GLN A 68 -3.86 -8.03 -16.35
N GLN A 69 -3.23 -9.20 -16.30
CA GLN A 69 -2.08 -9.59 -17.13
C GLN A 69 -0.95 -8.53 -17.12
N TRP A 70 -0.67 -7.96 -15.95
CA TRP A 70 0.39 -6.98 -15.78
C TRP A 70 1.75 -7.61 -16.05
N LYS A 71 2.54 -6.96 -16.91
CA LYS A 71 3.96 -7.33 -17.07
C LYS A 71 4.68 -7.06 -15.75
N PHE A 72 5.16 -8.12 -15.10
CA PHE A 72 5.82 -8.06 -13.80
C PHE A 72 6.98 -7.05 -13.78
N SER A 73 7.78 -7.06 -14.84
CA SER A 73 8.93 -6.19 -15.02
C SER A 73 8.58 -4.70 -15.20
N SER A 74 7.34 -4.37 -15.60
CA SER A 74 6.93 -2.98 -15.86
C SER A 74 6.03 -2.38 -14.77
N ILE A 75 5.07 -3.14 -14.25
CA ILE A 75 4.02 -2.61 -13.37
C ILE A 75 4.12 -3.22 -11.97
N THR A 76 4.05 -4.55 -11.85
CA THR A 76 3.96 -5.24 -10.54
C THR A 76 5.14 -4.90 -9.63
N TRP A 77 6.37 -4.93 -10.13
CA TRP A 77 7.55 -4.60 -9.33
C TRP A 77 7.54 -3.15 -8.81
N LYS A 78 7.09 -2.20 -9.63
CA LYS A 78 6.99 -0.79 -9.22
C LYS A 78 5.96 -0.59 -8.11
N VAL A 79 4.82 -1.28 -8.20
CA VAL A 79 3.77 -1.24 -7.18
C VAL A 79 4.28 -1.82 -5.85
N LEU A 80 5.03 -2.92 -5.90
CA LEU A 80 5.61 -3.56 -4.72
C LEU A 80 6.73 -2.71 -4.09
N ILE A 81 7.62 -2.10 -4.87
CA ILE A 81 8.63 -1.19 -4.32
C ILE A 81 7.99 0.02 -3.67
N ALA A 82 6.90 0.51 -4.25
CA ALA A 82 6.25 1.72 -3.79
C ALA A 82 5.65 1.60 -2.39
N CYS A 83 5.33 0.40 -1.89
CA CYS A 83 4.92 0.24 -0.49
C CYS A 83 6.08 0.25 0.50
N LEU A 84 7.34 0.09 0.07
CA LEU A 84 8.49 0.22 0.97
C LEU A 84 8.91 1.69 1.15
N ILE A 85 8.54 2.55 0.21
CA ILE A 85 8.90 3.96 0.23
C ILE A 85 7.75 4.74 0.88
N PRO A 86 8.00 5.55 1.91
CA PRO A 86 6.97 6.43 2.43
C PRO A 86 6.44 7.33 1.31
N PHE A 87 5.12 7.44 1.21
CA PHE A 87 4.40 8.12 0.11
C PHE A 87 4.44 7.42 -1.26
N GLY A 88 5.16 6.31 -1.42
CA GLY A 88 5.26 5.61 -2.70
C GLY A 88 3.91 5.02 -3.15
N THR A 89 3.14 4.44 -2.24
CA THR A 89 1.79 3.89 -2.54
C THR A 89 0.85 4.97 -3.07
N PHE A 90 0.91 6.19 -2.52
CA PHE A 90 0.12 7.33 -2.98
C PHE A 90 0.51 7.77 -4.40
N TYR A 91 1.81 7.76 -4.71
CA TYR A 91 2.30 8.10 -6.06
C TYR A 91 1.86 7.07 -7.11
N ILE A 92 1.98 5.78 -6.80
CA ILE A 92 1.55 4.70 -7.69
C ILE A 92 0.03 4.67 -7.87
N ASP A 93 -0.73 4.97 -6.81
CA ASP A 93 -2.17 5.12 -6.90
C ASP A 93 -2.55 6.16 -7.96
N TYR A 94 -1.95 7.35 -7.86
CA TYR A 94 -2.23 8.45 -8.77
C TYR A 94 -1.78 8.16 -10.22
N THR A 95 -0.60 7.56 -10.38
CA THR A 95 0.05 7.40 -11.68
C THR A 95 -0.45 6.19 -12.46
N ILE A 96 -0.68 5.07 -11.77
CA ILE A 96 -0.93 3.76 -12.37
C ILE A 96 -2.35 3.30 -12.06
N LEU A 97 -2.69 3.11 -10.77
CA LEU A 97 -3.95 2.43 -10.40
C LEU A 97 -5.18 3.22 -10.87
N ARG A 98 -5.15 4.55 -10.77
CA ARG A 98 -6.24 5.41 -11.23
C ARG A 98 -6.46 5.36 -12.75
N LYS A 99 -5.40 5.15 -13.55
CA LYS A 99 -5.51 4.98 -15.01
C LYS A 99 -6.11 3.63 -15.39
N ILE A 100 -5.74 2.58 -14.67
CA ILE A 100 -6.21 1.21 -14.92
C ILE A 100 -7.70 1.10 -14.60
N GLU A 101 -8.15 1.69 -13.48
CA GLU A 101 -9.58 1.74 -13.13
C GLU A 101 -10.40 2.49 -14.19
N ALA A 102 -9.94 3.67 -14.63
CA ALA A 102 -10.62 4.45 -15.67
C ALA A 102 -10.64 3.78 -17.07
N THR A 103 -9.79 2.78 -17.30
CA THR A 103 -9.77 1.99 -18.54
C THR A 103 -10.65 0.75 -18.42
N SER A 104 -10.86 0.22 -17.21
CA SER A 104 -11.72 -0.94 -16.96
C SER A 104 -13.22 -0.60 -16.92
N ASP A 105 -13.57 0.68 -16.80
CA ASP A 105 -14.96 1.19 -16.77
C ASP A 105 -15.47 1.64 -18.16
N LYS A 106 -14.68 1.41 -19.23
CA LYS A 106 -15.10 1.61 -20.63
C LYS A 106 -15.36 0.28 -21.31
#